data_AF-A0A1G1V0X3-F1
#
_entry.id   AF-A0A1G1V0X3-F1
#
_cell.length_a   1.000
_cell.length_b   1.000
_cell.length_c   1.000
_cell.angle_alpha   90.00
_cell.angle_beta   90.00
_cell.angle_gamma   90.00
#
_symmetry.space_group_name_H-M   'P 1'
#
loop_
_entity.id
_entity.type
_entity.pdbx_description
1 polymer ?
#
loop_
_entity_poly.entity_id
_entity_poly.type
_entity_poly.pdbx_seq_one_letter_code
_entity_poly.pdbx_strand_id
1 'polypeptide(L)'
;MDRKYGGVIWTNHAMQRLEERGINPSEALATWRNPDQSRLATARNSWIYYKTFGNEKIEVVASKNEEDEAVILSVWSRPVYSQTGYRGRSSSGIWDRMLEGMLNALFGWLRKS
;
A
#
# COMPACT_ATOMS: atom_id res chain seq x y z
N MET A 1 -10.44 -11.71 -9.11
CA MET A 1 -10.89 -10.31 -9.33
C MET A 1 -10.40 -9.86 -10.70
N ASP A 2 -11.13 -8.99 -11.41
CA ASP A 2 -10.61 -8.39 -12.66
C ASP A 2 -9.43 -7.46 -12.35
N ARG A 3 -8.41 -7.43 -13.22
CA ARG A 3 -7.25 -6.54 -13.09
C ARG A 3 -7.66 -5.07 -13.20
N LYS A 4 -8.76 -4.74 -13.88
CA LYS A 4 -9.33 -3.38 -13.87
C LYS A 4 -10.58 -3.36 -12.99
N TYR A 5 -10.43 -2.90 -11.75
CA TYR A 5 -11.54 -2.76 -10.81
C TYR A 5 -11.48 -1.40 -10.12
N GLY A 6 -12.62 -0.71 -10.03
CA GLY A 6 -12.69 0.58 -9.35
C GLY A 6 -11.99 1.73 -10.09
N GLY A 7 -11.74 1.58 -11.39
CA GLY A 7 -11.04 2.59 -12.19
C GLY A 7 -9.52 2.59 -12.00
N VAL A 8 -8.96 1.53 -11.41
CA VAL A 8 -7.51 1.35 -11.24
C VAL A 8 -7.08 -0.03 -11.74
N ILE A 9 -5.80 -0.16 -12.10
CA ILE A 9 -5.18 -1.41 -12.49
C ILE A 9 -4.56 -2.07 -11.26
N TRP A 10 -4.96 -3.29 -10.96
CA TRP A 10 -4.41 -4.10 -9.89
C TRP A 10 -3.31 -5.00 -10.43
N THR A 11 -2.10 -4.88 -9.88
CA THR A 11 -1.04 -5.85 -10.16
C THR A 11 -1.38 -7.20 -9.53
N ASN A 12 -0.83 -8.29 -10.10
CA ASN A 12 -0.97 -9.62 -9.50
C ASN A 12 -0.48 -9.64 -8.04
N HIS A 13 0.58 -8.88 -7.75
CA HIS A 13 1.11 -8.76 -6.40
C HIS A 13 0.12 -8.08 -5.45
N ALA A 14 -0.52 -6.98 -5.86
CA ALA A 14 -1.54 -6.32 -5.05
C ALA A 14 -2.72 -7.27 -4.75
N MET A 15 -3.20 -8.01 -5.76
CA MET A 15 -4.28 -9.00 -5.58
C MET A 15 -3.89 -10.09 -4.59
N GLN A 16 -2.69 -10.67 -4.74
CA GLN A 16 -2.18 -11.67 -3.81
C GLN A 16 -2.12 -11.13 -2.37
N ARG A 17 -1.71 -9.87 -2.19
CA ARG A 17 -1.64 -9.24 -0.86
C ARG A 17 -2.99 -9.02 -0.21
N LEU A 18 -4.00 -8.66 -1.00
CA LEU A 18 -5.39 -8.57 -0.53
C LEU A 18 -5.86 -9.91 0.00
N GLU A 19 -5.65 -10.99 -0.77
CA GLU A 19 -6.05 -12.35 -0.41
C GLU A 19 -5.31 -12.85 0.85
N GLU A 20 -3.98 -12.71 0.90
CA GLU A 20 -3.16 -13.16 2.03
C GLU A 20 -3.53 -12.49 3.37
N ARG A 21 -4.05 -11.27 3.33
CA ARG A 21 -4.38 -10.48 4.54
C ARG A 21 -5.87 -10.38 4.81
N GLY A 22 -6.71 -10.94 3.94
CA GLY A 22 -8.16 -10.79 4.05
C GLY A 22 -8.63 -9.35 3.94
N ILE A 23 -7.90 -8.49 3.22
CA ILE A 23 -8.27 -7.08 3.03
C ILE A 23 -9.33 -7.01 1.94
N ASN A 24 -10.45 -6.32 2.21
CA ASN A 24 -11.48 -6.16 1.19
C ASN A 24 -10.96 -5.21 0.08
N PRO A 25 -11.05 -5.61 -1.21
CA PRO A 25 -10.65 -4.73 -2.31
C PRO A 25 -11.34 -3.36 -2.31
N SER A 26 -12.57 -3.28 -1.78
CA SER A 26 -13.31 -2.03 -1.64
C SER A 26 -12.69 -1.09 -0.60
N GLU A 27 -12.12 -1.62 0.49
CA GLU A 27 -11.44 -0.84 1.52
C GLU A 27 -10.08 -0.33 1.02
N ALA A 28 -9.36 -1.18 0.29
CA ALA A 28 -8.14 -0.77 -0.42
C ALA A 28 -8.44 0.33 -1.45
N LEU A 29 -9.52 0.18 -2.24
CA LEU A 29 -9.95 1.22 -3.18
C LEU A 29 -10.34 2.52 -2.46
N ALA A 30 -11.07 2.43 -1.34
CA ALA A 30 -11.42 3.59 -0.53
C ALA A 30 -10.17 4.28 0.05
N THR A 31 -9.15 3.52 0.43
CA THR A 31 -7.86 4.03 0.90
C THR A 31 -7.15 4.84 -0.19
N TRP A 32 -7.15 4.38 -1.43
CA TRP A 32 -6.57 5.12 -2.55
C TRP A 32 -7.39 6.36 -2.93
N ARG A 33 -8.73 6.26 -2.97
CA ARG A 33 -9.62 7.35 -3.39
C ARG A 33 -9.74 8.49 -2.39
N ASN A 34 -9.84 8.17 -1.11
CA ASN A 34 -10.05 9.13 -0.04
C ASN A 34 -9.14 8.80 1.16
N PRO A 35 -7.82 8.93 0.99
CA PRO A 35 -6.85 8.66 2.04
C PRO A 35 -6.99 9.63 3.20
N ASP A 36 -6.69 9.17 4.41
CA ASP A 36 -6.49 10.08 5.55
C ASP A 36 -5.13 10.78 5.44
N GLN A 37 -4.13 10.09 4.87
CA GLN A 37 -2.79 10.63 4.62
C GLN A 37 -2.22 10.07 3.31
N SER A 38 -1.47 10.88 2.60
CA SER A 38 -0.70 10.47 1.44
C SER A 38 0.75 10.93 1.56
N ARG A 39 1.68 10.16 1.01
CA ARG A 39 3.08 10.56 0.88
C ARG A 39 3.68 10.05 -0.42
N LEU A 40 4.66 10.77 -0.92
CA LEU A 40 5.49 10.32 -2.03
C LEU A 40 6.46 9.23 -1.53
N ALA A 41 6.52 8.11 -2.23
CA ALA A 41 7.54 7.09 -2.05
C ALA A 41 8.81 7.50 -2.78
N THR A 42 9.96 7.21 -2.17
CA THR A 42 11.27 7.49 -2.77
C THR A 42 11.47 6.75 -4.09
N ALA A 43 10.83 5.59 -4.25
CA ALA A 43 10.92 4.76 -5.44
C ALA A 43 9.91 5.16 -6.53
N ARG A 44 10.44 5.47 -7.73
CA ARG A 44 9.73 5.54 -9.03
C ARG A 44 8.43 6.36 -9.03
N ASN A 45 8.41 7.54 -8.40
CA ASN A 45 7.26 8.46 -8.40
C ASN A 45 5.94 7.79 -7.94
N SER A 46 6.05 6.81 -7.03
CA SER A 46 4.90 6.13 -6.47
C SER A 46 4.39 6.91 -5.26
N TRP A 47 3.09 6.81 -4.99
CA TRP A 47 2.44 7.39 -3.83
C TRP A 47 1.96 6.30 -2.89
N ILE A 48 2.05 6.59 -1.61
CA ILE A 48 1.57 5.72 -0.55
C ILE A 48 0.41 6.42 0.13
N TYR A 49 -0.71 5.72 0.20
CA TYR A 49 -1.97 6.19 0.73
C TYR A 49 -2.32 5.41 1.98
N TYR A 50 -2.77 6.11 3.01
CA TYR A 50 -3.12 5.52 4.30
C TYR A 50 -4.57 5.83 4.64
N LYS A 51 -5.28 4.83 5.16
CA LYS A 51 -6.59 5.02 5.75
C LYS A 51 -6.78 4.11 6.96
N THR A 52 -7.35 4.64 8.04
CA THR A 52 -7.61 3.89 9.26
C THR A 52 -9.09 3.50 9.34
N PHE A 53 -9.33 2.19 9.49
CA PHE A 53 -10.63 1.57 9.68
C PHE A 53 -10.65 0.92 11.06
N GLY A 54 -11.30 1.58 12.03
CA GLY A 54 -11.34 1.07 13.41
C GLY A 54 -9.94 0.90 14.02
N ASN A 55 -9.58 -0.33 14.34
CA ASN A 55 -8.26 -0.70 14.89
C ASN A 55 -7.26 -1.16 13.81
N GLU A 56 -7.56 -0.98 12.54
CA GLU A 56 -6.70 -1.38 11.42
C GLU A 56 -6.34 -0.16 10.57
N LYS A 57 -5.10 -0.10 10.11
CA LYS A 57 -4.63 0.88 9.13
C LYS A 57 -4.28 0.15 7.85
N ILE A 58 -4.98 0.51 6.77
CA ILE A 58 -4.72 0.03 5.42
C ILE A 58 -3.78 1.01 4.72
N GLU A 59 -2.82 0.45 3.98
CA GLU A 59 -1.82 1.19 3.23
C GLU A 59 -1.81 0.69 1.78
N VAL A 60 -1.90 1.61 0.82
CA VAL A 60 -1.94 1.30 -0.61
C VAL A 60 -0.81 2.02 -1.31
N VAL A 61 0.00 1.28 -2.05
CA VAL A 61 1.04 1.85 -2.92
C VAL A 61 0.50 1.89 -4.34
N ALA A 62 0.47 3.08 -4.93
CA ALA A 62 0.05 3.26 -6.32
C ALA A 62 1.02 4.15 -7.10
N SER A 63 1.16 3.88 -8.38
CA SER A 63 1.86 4.75 -9.33
C SER A 63 0.95 5.06 -10.51
N LYS A 64 1.40 5.95 -11.40
CA LYS A 64 0.79 6.11 -12.72
C LYS A 64 1.61 5.40 -13.78
N ASN A 65 0.97 4.80 -14.77
CA ASN A 65 1.65 4.30 -15.97
C ASN A 65 1.84 5.42 -17.01
N GLU A 66 2.36 5.07 -18.19
CA GLU A 66 2.60 6.01 -19.29
C GLU A 66 1.29 6.56 -19.89
N GLU A 67 0.17 5.88 -19.68
CA GLU A 67 -1.18 6.27 -20.11
C GLU A 67 -1.94 7.08 -19.04
N ASP A 68 -1.26 7.53 -17.97
CA ASP A 68 -1.82 8.23 -16.80
C ASP A 68 -2.84 7.41 -15.99
N GLU A 69 -2.94 6.09 -16.24
CA GLU A 69 -3.78 5.19 -15.44
C GLU A 69 -3.13 4.90 -14.09
N ALA A 70 -3.95 4.87 -13.04
CA ALA A 70 -3.50 4.49 -11.71
C ALA A 70 -3.28 2.97 -11.61
N VAL A 71 -2.08 2.58 -11.21
CA VAL A 71 -1.65 1.19 -11.03
C VAL A 71 -1.40 0.94 -9.55
N ILE A 72 -2.19 0.06 -8.94
CA ILE A 72 -2.00 -0.42 -7.57
C ILE A 72 -0.92 -1.49 -7.54
N LEU A 73 0.19 -1.16 -6.91
CA LEU A 73 1.39 -1.97 -6.85
C LEU A 73 1.36 -2.96 -5.69
N SER A 74 0.86 -2.54 -4.53
CA SER A 74 0.79 -3.38 -3.33
C SER A 74 -0.21 -2.82 -2.31
N VAL A 75 -0.75 -3.70 -1.46
CA VAL A 75 -1.69 -3.34 -0.38
C VAL A 75 -1.25 -4.00 0.92
N TRP A 76 -1.44 -3.27 2.01
CA TRP A 76 -0.99 -3.63 3.35
C TRP A 76 -2.04 -3.30 4.37
N SER A 77 -2.05 -4.05 5.47
CA SER A 77 -2.76 -3.65 6.67
C SER A 77 -1.89 -3.86 7.90
N ARG A 78 -2.16 -3.08 8.94
CA ARG A 78 -1.56 -3.25 10.26
C ARG A 78 -2.52 -2.85 11.36
N PRO A 79 -2.44 -3.48 12.55
CA PRO A 79 -3.18 -3.01 13.71
C PRO A 79 -2.68 -1.62 14.16
N VAL A 80 -3.63 -0.78 14.55
CA VAL A 80 -3.41 0.49 15.24
C VAL A 80 -3.44 0.18 16.73
N TYR A 81 -2.27 -0.02 17.33
CA TYR A 81 -2.17 -0.18 18.79
C TYR A 81 -2.46 1.16 19.46
N SER A 82 -3.51 1.21 20.28
CA SER A 82 -3.78 2.36 21.16
C SER A 82 -2.62 2.52 22.13
N GLN A 83 -2.05 3.72 22.21
CA GLN A 83 -0.99 4.05 23.14
C GLN A 83 -1.49 3.95 24.59
N THR A 84 -1.40 2.78 25.19
CA THR A 84 -1.41 2.63 26.65
C THR A 84 -0.13 1.89 27.03
N GLY A 85 0.93 2.64 27.33
CA GLY A 85 1.96 2.15 28.25
C GLY A 85 3.43 2.05 27.81
N TYR A 86 3.86 2.42 26.59
CA TYR A 86 5.30 2.41 26.27
C TYR A 86 5.81 3.71 25.62
N ARG A 87 6.66 4.40 26.37
CA ARG A 87 7.51 5.51 25.90
C ARG A 87 8.42 5.02 24.77
N GLY A 88 8.32 5.67 23.61
CA GLY A 88 9.45 5.95 22.72
C GLY A 88 10.04 4.79 21.90
N ARG A 89 9.38 4.43 20.79
CA ARG A 89 10.07 4.29 19.49
C ARG A 89 9.03 4.39 18.37
N SER A 90 9.19 5.39 17.50
CA SER A 90 8.27 5.61 16.38
C SER A 90 8.19 4.36 15.52
N SER A 91 7.00 3.74 15.47
CA SER A 91 6.72 2.57 14.64
C SER A 91 6.86 2.88 13.15
N SER A 92 6.83 4.16 12.75
CA SER A 92 7.01 4.59 11.36
C SER A 92 8.29 4.04 10.72
N GLY A 93 9.42 4.02 11.44
CA GLY A 93 10.71 3.64 10.86
C GLY A 93 10.87 2.16 10.51
N ILE A 94 10.15 1.26 11.18
CA ILE A 94 10.20 -0.18 10.87
C ILE A 94 9.35 -0.48 9.63
N TRP A 95 8.17 0.15 9.55
CA TRP A 95 7.29 0.02 8.39
C TRP A 95 7.86 0.65 7.14
N ASP A 96 8.45 1.86 7.24
CA ASP A 96 9.14 2.48 6.11
C ASP A 96 10.23 1.57 5.56
N ARG A 97 11.02 0.92 6.43
CA ARG A 97 12.08 -0.01 6.00
C ARG A 97 11.53 -1.29 5.38
N MET A 98 10.46 -1.84 5.95
CA MET A 98 9.82 -3.04 5.40
C MET A 98 9.23 -2.73 4.02
N LEU A 99 8.53 -1.60 3.90
CA LEU A 99 7.86 -1.15 2.69
C LEU A 99 8.88 -0.77 1.62
N GLU A 100 9.93 -0.02 1.94
CA GLU A 100 11.06 0.25 1.03
C GLU A 100 11.78 -1.05 0.61
N GLY A 101 12.09 -1.94 1.56
CA GLY A 101 12.68 -3.24 1.25
C GLY A 101 11.82 -4.06 0.29
N MET A 102 10.50 -3.93 0.41
CA MET A 102 9.58 -4.63 -0.45
C MET A 102 9.34 -3.96 -1.80
N LEU A 103 9.27 -2.63 -1.86
CA LEU A 103 9.28 -1.89 -3.11
C LEU A 103 10.55 -2.26 -3.88
N ASN A 104 11.70 -2.28 -3.20
CA ASN A 104 12.95 -2.73 -3.79
C ASN A 104 12.91 -4.20 -4.25
N ALA A 105 12.25 -5.11 -3.53
CA ALA A 105 12.09 -6.50 -3.97
C ALA A 105 11.16 -6.62 -5.21
N LEU A 106 10.01 -5.95 -5.18
CA LEU A 106 9.05 -5.92 -6.29
C LEU A 106 9.65 -5.32 -7.55
N PHE A 107 10.39 -4.21 -7.42
CA PHE A 107 11.01 -3.51 -8.54
C PHE A 107 12.36 -4.09 -8.94
N GLY A 108 13.07 -4.74 -8.02
CA GLY A 108 14.33 -5.44 -8.30
C GLY A 108 14.11 -6.67 -9.19
N TRP A 109 12.98 -7.36 -9.03
CA TRP A 109 12.55 -8.43 -9.93
C TRP A 109 12.26 -7.91 -11.36
N LEU A 110 11.69 -6.70 -11.47
CA LEU A 110 11.36 -6.06 -12.75
C LEU A 110 12.58 -5.65 -13.61
N ARG A 111 13.80 -5.66 -13.04
CA ARG A 111 15.05 -5.25 -13.73
C ARG A 111 15.87 -6.41 -14.28
N LYS A 112 15.36 -7.65 -14.22
CA LYS A 112 16.07 -8.88 -14.61
C LYS A 112 15.42 -9.63 -15.79
N SER A 113 14.60 -8.96 -16.60
CA SER A 113 14.08 -9.49 -17.88
C SER A 113 14.75 -8.83 -19.07
#